data_AF-A0A8H9WA28-F1
#
_entry.id   AF-A0A8H9WA28-F1
#
_cell.length_a   1.000
_cell.length_b   1.000
_cell.length_c   1.000
_cell.angle_alpha   90.00
_cell.angle_beta   90.00
_cell.angle_gamma   90.00
#
_symmetry.space_group_name_H-M   'P 1'
#
loop_
_entity.id
_entity.type
_entity.pdbx_description
1 polymer ?
#
loop_
_entity_poly.entity_id
_entity_poly.type
_entity_poly.pdbx_seq_one_letter_code
_entity_poly.pdbx_strand_id
1 'polypeptide(L)'
;MKAVVIGGGVFGSLIARELTKYDLEVTLIERNLDVGWGVTKANSAVVHAGYDDPPESVRAQFCASGNAMYEDLSKELDFDFKRIGSFVVAFNDEELKELERLLKQGEENGVPGLTILERDEVLSMEPNLNPEVKYALYAPTAGITEPWMVAIAAVENAVQNGLKLVLGESVVGFEKVNGRVKKVHTSKGEYEADIVINCAGLHADEIAKLAGAEYVPLHPRKGEYILLDKKLQGLVKRVIFPTPTKVSKGILVLPTVDGGILLGPTAEDLPEEMKDRPITTREGLEKVREFTKKLVPSLDFSLVVKTFSGLRPESPQKDFFIKVSETVKNFVNVMATRSPGLTAAPAVAKYVVEELIQEKMRIPLEKKKDFKPERKRIVHYSELPLEEWRREIERDPRAGRLVCFCNEVTEKEIVEAIRRGARTLDGVKFRTRAMFGRCQGGFCMARILKILERELGVDMSEIKMKSENSWVVNGKVRK
;
A
#
# COMPACT_ATOMS: atom_id res chain seq x y z
N MET A 1 10.05 -9.41 26.62
CA MET A 1 10.47 -8.11 26.04
C MET A 1 9.33 -7.57 25.20
N LYS A 2 9.16 -6.25 25.12
CA LYS A 2 8.01 -5.58 24.49
C LYS A 2 8.46 -4.67 23.35
N ALA A 3 7.93 -4.88 22.15
CA ALA A 3 8.14 -3.99 21.01
C ALA A 3 6.87 -3.25 20.65
N VAL A 4 6.98 -1.94 20.45
CA VAL A 4 5.89 -1.09 19.97
C VAL A 4 6.24 -0.58 18.57
N VAL A 5 5.39 -0.91 17.60
CA VAL A 5 5.45 -0.38 16.24
C VAL A 5 4.39 0.72 16.12
N ILE A 6 4.80 1.92 15.66
CA ILE A 6 3.93 3.09 15.51
C ILE A 6 3.63 3.29 14.02
N GLY A 7 2.35 3.17 13.64
CA GLY A 7 1.86 3.32 12.28
C GLY A 7 1.64 1.99 11.57
N GLY A 8 0.39 1.68 11.25
CA GLY A 8 -0.08 0.49 10.53
C GLY A 8 -0.03 0.64 9.01
N GLY A 9 0.90 1.43 8.46
CA GLY A 9 1.20 1.41 7.02
C GLY A 9 1.92 0.13 6.60
N VAL A 10 2.27 0.01 5.32
CA VAL A 10 2.93 -1.20 4.78
C VAL A 10 4.24 -1.56 5.50
N PHE A 11 5.06 -0.55 5.86
CA PHE A 11 6.30 -0.76 6.63
C PHE A 11 6.00 -1.29 8.03
N GLY A 12 5.19 -0.59 8.82
CA GLY A 12 4.87 -1.01 10.18
C GLY A 12 4.14 -2.36 10.23
N SER A 13 3.29 -2.64 9.23
CA SER A 13 2.60 -3.94 9.09
C SER A 13 3.57 -5.09 8.86
N LEU A 14 4.51 -4.95 7.92
CA LEU A 14 5.49 -5.99 7.62
C LEU A 14 6.56 -6.11 8.71
N ILE A 15 6.98 -5.01 9.34
CA ILE A 15 7.89 -5.05 10.49
C ILE A 15 7.22 -5.73 11.68
N ALA A 16 5.96 -5.41 11.99
CA ALA A 16 5.21 -6.07 13.05
C ALA A 16 5.10 -7.58 12.80
N ARG A 17 4.81 -8.00 11.56
CA ARG A 17 4.82 -9.42 11.16
C ARG A 17 6.21 -10.05 11.31
N GLU A 18 7.27 -9.36 10.93
CA GLU A 18 8.63 -9.89 11.07
C GLU A 18 8.99 -10.09 12.54
N LEU A 19 8.63 -9.13 13.41
CA LEU A 19 8.84 -9.23 14.86
C LEU A 19 8.06 -10.38 15.50
N THR A 20 6.85 -10.72 15.02
CA THR A 20 6.07 -11.84 15.60
C THR A 20 6.65 -13.22 15.30
N LYS A 21 7.68 -13.33 14.45
CA LYS A 21 8.49 -14.55 14.27
C LYS A 21 9.36 -14.86 15.48
N TYR A 22 9.53 -13.92 16.40
CA TYR A 22 10.39 -14.02 17.57
C TYR A 22 9.58 -14.03 18.87
N ASP A 23 10.17 -14.54 19.94
CA ASP A 23 9.57 -14.60 21.28
C ASP A 23 9.56 -13.21 21.93
N LEU A 24 8.63 -12.39 21.43
CA LEU A 24 8.52 -10.97 21.71
C LEU A 24 7.03 -10.59 21.81
N GLU A 25 6.68 -9.77 22.80
CA GLU A 25 5.37 -9.15 22.86
C GLU A 25 5.35 -7.95 21.91
N VAL A 26 4.57 -8.04 20.83
CA VAL A 26 4.50 -6.98 19.81
C VAL A 26 3.17 -6.26 19.91
N THR A 27 3.21 -4.92 19.94
CA THR A 27 2.03 -4.06 19.82
C THR A 27 2.18 -3.15 18.61
N LEU A 28 1.18 -3.13 17.73
CA LEU A 28 1.08 -2.19 16.62
C LEU A 28 0.00 -1.14 16.93
N ILE A 29 0.38 0.14 16.96
CA ILE A 29 -0.52 1.26 17.25
C ILE A 29 -0.76 2.05 15.97
N GLU A 30 -2.02 2.18 15.56
CA GLU A 30 -2.46 2.93 14.37
C GLU A 30 -3.55 3.94 14.74
N ARG A 31 -3.40 5.18 14.26
CA ARG A 31 -4.34 6.27 14.54
C ARG A 31 -5.66 6.16 13.77
N ASN A 32 -5.65 5.49 12.63
CA ASN A 32 -6.83 5.23 11.82
C ASN A 32 -7.62 4.02 12.36
N LEU A 33 -8.88 3.88 11.93
CA LEU A 33 -9.76 2.78 12.32
C LEU A 33 -9.41 1.44 11.67
N ASP A 34 -8.38 1.40 10.84
CA ASP A 34 -7.86 0.19 10.20
C ASP A 34 -6.45 0.44 9.66
N VAL A 35 -5.75 -0.62 9.30
CA VAL A 35 -4.38 -0.59 8.78
C VAL A 35 -4.33 -0.29 7.28
N GLY A 36 -3.20 0.22 6.81
CA GLY A 36 -2.98 0.60 5.41
C GLY A 36 -3.71 1.89 4.98
N TRP A 37 -4.40 2.60 5.89
CA TRP A 37 -5.29 3.70 5.55
C TRP A 37 -4.64 5.09 5.45
N GLY A 38 -3.32 5.18 5.60
CA GLY A 38 -2.53 6.36 5.26
C GLY A 38 -2.03 6.35 3.81
N VAL A 39 -0.72 6.61 3.64
CA VAL A 39 -0.03 6.63 2.34
C VAL A 39 -0.19 5.31 1.57
N THR A 40 -0.23 4.18 2.30
CA THR A 40 -0.26 2.83 1.71
C THR A 40 -1.42 2.62 0.75
N LYS A 41 -2.65 3.07 1.04
CA LYS A 41 -3.79 2.84 0.13
C LYS A 41 -3.81 3.73 -1.12
N ALA A 42 -2.99 4.78 -1.18
CA ALA A 42 -3.08 5.82 -2.21
C ALA A 42 -1.75 6.00 -2.94
N ASN A 43 -1.39 5.02 -3.77
CA ASN A 43 -0.24 5.06 -4.66
C ASN A 43 -0.53 4.28 -5.95
N SER A 44 0.44 4.24 -6.87
CA SER A 44 0.30 3.55 -8.15
C SER A 44 0.21 2.03 -8.05
N ALA A 45 0.38 1.43 -6.87
CA ALA A 45 0.32 -0.02 -6.67
C ALA A 45 1.38 -0.84 -7.41
N VAL A 46 2.47 -0.20 -7.82
CA VAL A 46 3.59 -0.82 -8.54
C VAL A 46 4.58 -1.43 -7.55
N VAL A 47 4.95 -2.68 -7.81
CA VAL A 47 6.15 -3.33 -7.28
C VAL A 47 7.27 -3.08 -8.30
N HIS A 48 8.06 -2.05 -8.07
CA HIS A 48 9.06 -1.53 -9.02
C HIS A 48 10.20 -2.53 -9.24
N ALA A 49 10.78 -2.55 -10.44
CA ALA A 49 11.91 -3.41 -10.75
C ALA A 49 13.23 -2.96 -10.08
N GLY A 50 13.45 -1.64 -9.95
CA GLY A 50 14.59 -1.06 -9.23
C GLY A 50 15.62 -0.30 -10.08
N TYR A 51 15.33 0.01 -11.34
CA TYR A 51 16.28 0.65 -12.26
C TYR A 51 16.40 2.18 -12.13
N ASP A 52 15.52 2.85 -11.37
CA ASP A 52 15.40 4.32 -11.41
C ASP A 52 16.11 5.05 -10.27
N ASP A 53 16.36 4.38 -9.14
CA ASP A 53 16.98 5.01 -7.98
C ASP A 53 18.52 5.00 -8.07
N PRO A 54 19.22 6.07 -7.66
CA PRO A 54 20.69 6.12 -7.69
C PRO A 54 21.31 4.96 -6.91
N PRO A 55 22.35 4.27 -7.42
CA PRO A 55 22.87 3.04 -6.82
C PRO A 55 23.33 3.16 -5.37
N GLU A 56 23.83 4.32 -4.98
CA GLU A 56 24.29 4.64 -3.63
C GLU A 56 23.17 4.95 -2.65
N SER A 57 21.93 5.08 -3.13
CA SER A 57 20.79 5.45 -2.29
C SER A 57 20.28 4.27 -1.45
N VAL A 58 19.74 4.59 -0.28
CA VAL A 58 19.06 3.61 0.59
C VAL A 58 17.88 2.97 -0.15
N ARG A 59 17.21 3.71 -1.04
CA ARG A 59 16.15 3.17 -1.90
C ARG A 59 16.65 2.08 -2.85
N ALA A 60 17.77 2.29 -3.54
CA ALA A 60 18.33 1.28 -4.44
C ALA A 60 18.71 0.00 -3.69
N GLN A 61 19.27 0.12 -2.47
CA GLN A 61 19.62 -1.01 -1.61
C GLN A 61 18.45 -1.98 -1.37
N PHE A 62 17.22 -1.47 -1.24
CA PHE A 62 16.05 -2.28 -0.87
C PHE A 62 15.05 -2.54 -2.00
N CYS A 63 15.15 -1.86 -3.14
CA CYS A 63 14.13 -1.95 -4.19
C CYS A 63 14.13 -3.31 -4.89
N ALA A 64 15.26 -3.72 -5.48
CA ALA A 64 15.37 -4.98 -6.22
C ALA A 64 15.21 -6.20 -5.30
N SER A 65 15.84 -6.17 -4.13
CA SER A 65 15.71 -7.23 -3.11
C SER A 65 14.28 -7.32 -2.58
N GLY A 66 13.62 -6.19 -2.30
CA GLY A 66 12.22 -6.15 -1.89
C GLY A 66 11.26 -6.67 -2.98
N ASN A 67 11.49 -6.32 -4.25
CA ASN A 67 10.74 -6.83 -5.39
C ASN A 67 10.80 -8.37 -5.47
N ALA A 68 11.98 -8.95 -5.31
CA ALA A 68 12.18 -10.38 -5.40
C ALA A 68 11.36 -11.17 -4.36
N MET A 69 11.06 -10.56 -3.21
CA MET A 69 10.32 -11.20 -2.12
C MET A 69 8.79 -11.24 -2.34
N TYR A 70 8.25 -10.50 -3.30
CA TYR A 70 6.80 -10.35 -3.44
C TYR A 70 6.07 -11.64 -3.85
N GLU A 71 6.71 -12.51 -4.64
CA GLU A 71 6.09 -13.79 -5.01
C GLU A 71 5.85 -14.66 -3.79
N ASP A 72 6.89 -14.90 -3.00
CA ASP A 72 6.78 -15.73 -1.79
C ASP A 72 5.86 -15.08 -0.76
N LEU A 73 5.99 -13.76 -0.57
CA LEU A 73 5.11 -13.02 0.33
C LEU A 73 3.63 -13.12 -0.10
N SER A 74 3.35 -13.05 -1.40
CA SER A 74 1.98 -13.18 -1.94
C SER A 74 1.40 -14.58 -1.76
N LYS A 75 2.24 -15.63 -1.87
CA LYS A 75 1.84 -17.02 -1.63
C LYS A 75 1.60 -17.28 -0.13
N GLU A 76 2.49 -16.79 0.73
CA GLU A 76 2.38 -16.93 2.18
C GLU A 76 1.13 -16.22 2.72
N LEU A 77 0.91 -14.96 2.30
CA LEU A 77 -0.17 -14.13 2.84
C LEU A 77 -1.46 -14.15 2.02
N ASP A 78 -1.44 -14.83 0.88
CA ASP A 78 -2.56 -15.02 -0.04
C ASP A 78 -3.20 -13.68 -0.41
N PHE A 79 -2.45 -12.86 -1.14
CA PHE A 79 -2.95 -11.62 -1.75
C PHE A 79 -2.58 -11.57 -3.23
N ASP A 80 -3.31 -10.76 -3.99
CA ASP A 80 -3.10 -10.65 -5.43
C ASP A 80 -1.79 -9.92 -5.75
N PHE A 81 -0.89 -10.62 -6.43
CA PHE A 81 0.32 -10.08 -7.03
C PHE A 81 0.44 -10.59 -8.47
N LYS A 82 0.77 -9.70 -9.41
CA LYS A 82 0.99 -10.06 -10.81
C LYS A 82 2.31 -9.47 -11.28
N ARG A 83 3.23 -10.33 -11.73
CA ARG A 83 4.47 -9.93 -12.39
C ARG A 83 4.19 -9.71 -13.87
N ILE A 84 3.90 -8.46 -14.22
CA ILE A 84 3.48 -8.08 -15.57
C ILE A 84 4.60 -7.42 -16.37
N GLY A 85 5.67 -6.97 -15.71
CA GLY A 85 6.73 -6.18 -16.29
C GLY A 85 6.35 -4.71 -16.50
N SER A 86 7.34 -3.90 -16.85
CA SER A 86 7.17 -2.47 -17.12
C SER A 86 7.95 -2.02 -18.35
N PHE A 87 7.44 -0.98 -18.99
CA PHE A 87 8.13 -0.23 -20.03
C PHE A 87 8.43 1.19 -19.58
N VAL A 88 9.62 1.69 -19.88
CA VAL A 88 9.91 3.12 -19.97
C VAL A 88 9.97 3.46 -21.45
N VAL A 89 8.99 4.18 -21.98
CA VAL A 89 8.85 4.41 -23.43
C VAL A 89 9.60 5.67 -23.88
N ALA A 90 10.27 5.57 -25.03
CA ALA A 90 10.98 6.66 -25.68
C ALA A 90 10.43 6.93 -27.10
N PHE A 91 10.27 8.20 -27.44
CA PHE A 91 9.73 8.68 -28.73
C PHE A 91 10.80 9.25 -29.66
N ASN A 92 12.02 9.44 -29.17
CA ASN A 92 13.13 10.03 -29.92
C ASN A 92 14.49 9.51 -29.41
N ASP A 93 15.56 9.84 -30.14
CA ASP A 93 16.90 9.33 -29.84
C ASP A 93 17.57 10.01 -28.64
N GLU A 94 17.04 11.15 -28.18
CA GLU A 94 17.49 11.78 -26.92
C GLU A 94 16.95 10.98 -25.73
N GLU A 95 15.68 10.58 -25.77
CA GLU A 95 15.06 9.71 -24.77
C GLU A 95 15.69 8.31 -24.74
N LEU A 96 16.16 7.79 -25.89
CA LEU A 96 16.91 6.53 -25.94
C LEU A 96 18.16 6.57 -25.04
N LYS A 97 18.90 7.68 -25.03
CA LYS A 97 20.08 7.83 -24.16
C LYS A 97 19.72 7.74 -22.67
N GLU A 98 18.53 8.21 -22.30
CA GLU A 98 18.03 8.07 -20.93
C GLU A 98 17.66 6.60 -20.63
N LEU A 99 17.13 5.85 -21.61
CA LEU A 99 16.92 4.41 -21.45
C LEU A 99 18.24 3.65 -21.23
N GLU A 100 19.29 3.98 -21.98
CA GLU A 100 20.64 3.40 -21.81
C GLU A 100 21.21 3.71 -20.42
N ARG A 101 21.02 4.93 -19.94
CA ARG A 101 21.41 5.34 -18.58
C ARG A 101 20.67 4.52 -17.52
N LEU A 102 19.35 4.37 -17.67
CA LEU A 102 18.51 3.59 -16.76
C LEU A 102 18.83 2.09 -16.81
N LEU A 103 19.16 1.56 -17.99
CA LEU A 103 19.61 0.18 -18.16
C LEU A 103 20.87 -0.07 -17.32
N LYS A 104 21.92 0.73 -17.52
CA LYS A 104 23.17 0.61 -16.77
C LYS A 104 22.96 0.78 -15.27
N GLN A 105 22.15 1.77 -14.86
CA GLN A 105 21.84 1.98 -13.45
C GLN A 105 21.07 0.78 -12.86
N GLY A 106 20.15 0.19 -13.61
CA GLY A 106 19.43 -1.00 -13.20
C GLY A 106 20.31 -2.24 -13.10
N GLU A 107 21.31 -2.39 -13.98
CA GLU A 107 22.33 -3.44 -13.88
C GLU A 107 23.18 -3.27 -12.61
N GLU A 108 23.62 -2.05 -12.30
CA GLU A 108 24.34 -1.72 -11.06
C GLU A 108 23.48 -1.99 -9.81
N ASN A 109 22.18 -1.74 -9.90
CA ASN A 109 21.21 -2.04 -8.83
C ASN A 109 20.81 -3.53 -8.75
N GLY A 110 21.35 -4.39 -9.62
CA GLY A 110 21.07 -5.83 -9.62
C GLY A 110 19.69 -6.22 -10.14
N VAL A 111 19.08 -5.41 -11.02
CA VAL A 111 17.78 -5.71 -11.62
C VAL A 111 17.96 -6.73 -12.76
N PRO A 112 17.36 -7.93 -12.67
CA PRO A 112 17.58 -8.95 -13.68
C PRO A 112 16.70 -8.74 -14.92
N GLY A 113 17.27 -9.09 -16.09
CA GLY A 113 16.54 -9.19 -17.36
C GLY A 113 16.13 -7.85 -17.98
N LEU A 114 16.78 -6.74 -17.60
CA LEU A 114 16.57 -5.46 -18.26
C LEU A 114 17.05 -5.51 -19.71
N THR A 115 16.28 -4.92 -20.62
CA THR A 115 16.65 -4.83 -22.04
C THR A 115 15.96 -3.65 -22.70
N ILE A 116 16.60 -3.05 -23.71
CA ILE A 116 15.97 -2.05 -24.56
C ILE A 116 15.38 -2.76 -25.77
N LEU A 117 14.09 -2.54 -26.00
CA LEU A 117 13.33 -3.10 -27.12
C LEU A 117 13.14 -2.05 -28.20
N GLU A 118 13.16 -2.51 -29.45
CA GLU A 118 12.85 -1.72 -30.63
C GLU A 118 11.33 -1.61 -30.84
N ARG A 119 10.91 -0.62 -31.64
CA ARG A 119 9.51 -0.27 -31.88
C ARG A 119 8.59 -1.47 -32.16
N ASP A 120 8.99 -2.36 -33.05
CA ASP A 120 8.14 -3.47 -33.49
C ASP A 120 7.94 -4.51 -32.37
N GLU A 121 8.94 -4.73 -31.52
CA GLU A 121 8.83 -5.58 -30.33
C GLU A 121 7.93 -4.93 -29.28
N VAL A 122 8.10 -3.62 -29.04
CA VAL A 122 7.28 -2.84 -28.10
C VAL A 122 5.80 -2.90 -28.50
N LEU A 123 5.49 -2.64 -29.77
CA LEU A 123 4.11 -2.65 -30.27
C LEU A 123 3.52 -4.06 -30.41
N SER A 124 4.35 -5.08 -30.62
CA SER A 124 3.91 -6.48 -30.53
C SER A 124 3.45 -6.84 -29.10
N MET A 125 4.19 -6.35 -28.09
CA MET A 125 3.90 -6.61 -26.68
C MET A 125 2.76 -5.74 -26.12
N GLU A 126 2.64 -4.49 -26.57
CA GLU A 126 1.64 -3.49 -26.16
C GLU A 126 1.06 -2.74 -27.37
N PRO A 127 0.11 -3.35 -28.12
CA PRO A 127 -0.37 -2.82 -29.40
C PRO A 127 -1.19 -1.53 -29.30
N ASN A 128 -1.64 -1.15 -28.11
CA ASN A 128 -2.42 0.07 -27.89
C ASN A 128 -1.58 1.27 -27.45
N LEU A 129 -0.25 1.10 -27.34
CA LEU A 129 0.64 2.25 -27.13
C LEU A 129 0.55 3.23 -28.28
N ASN A 130 0.95 4.47 -28.02
CA ASN A 130 1.13 5.46 -29.06
C ASN A 130 2.07 4.90 -30.16
N PRO A 131 1.63 4.82 -31.42
CA PRO A 131 2.40 4.20 -32.51
C PRO A 131 3.67 4.97 -32.89
N GLU A 132 3.84 6.20 -32.39
CA GLU A 132 5.05 7.01 -32.51
C GLU A 132 6.19 6.55 -31.57
N VAL A 133 5.93 5.62 -30.65
CA VAL A 133 6.98 5.03 -29.80
C VAL A 133 8.08 4.43 -30.68
N LYS A 134 9.33 4.66 -30.29
CA LYS A 134 10.50 4.14 -31.00
C LYS A 134 11.21 3.04 -30.22
N TYR A 135 11.34 3.20 -28.91
CA TYR A 135 12.06 2.26 -28.05
C TYR A 135 11.35 2.12 -26.70
N ALA A 136 11.64 1.06 -25.97
CA ALA A 136 11.30 1.00 -24.55
C ALA A 136 12.34 0.21 -23.74
N LEU A 137 12.68 0.70 -22.54
CA LEU A 137 13.37 -0.12 -21.55
C LEU A 137 12.35 -1.08 -20.93
N TYR A 138 12.52 -2.37 -21.16
CA TYR A 138 11.71 -3.43 -20.59
C TYR A 138 12.34 -3.97 -19.31
N ALA A 139 11.55 -3.97 -18.23
CA ALA A 139 11.90 -4.63 -16.98
C ALA A 139 10.88 -5.74 -16.67
N PRO A 140 11.24 -7.03 -16.86
CA PRO A 140 10.31 -8.14 -16.66
C PRO A 140 9.93 -8.36 -15.20
N THR A 141 10.75 -7.88 -14.26
CA THR A 141 10.51 -8.05 -12.83
C THR A 141 9.50 -7.07 -12.23
N ALA A 142 9.09 -6.02 -12.93
CA ALA A 142 8.06 -5.14 -12.37
C ALA A 142 6.73 -5.89 -12.20
N GLY A 143 5.97 -5.53 -11.16
CA GLY A 143 4.69 -6.13 -10.86
C GLY A 143 3.69 -5.14 -10.31
N ILE A 144 2.48 -5.63 -10.06
CA ILE A 144 1.38 -4.88 -9.46
C ILE A 144 0.74 -5.71 -8.33
N THR A 145 0.18 -5.01 -7.34
CA THR A 145 -0.47 -5.61 -6.16
C THR A 145 -1.62 -4.73 -5.67
N GLU A 146 -2.28 -5.09 -4.57
CA GLU A 146 -3.13 -4.19 -3.78
C GLU A 146 -2.38 -3.72 -2.53
N PRO A 147 -1.89 -2.47 -2.48
CA PRO A 147 -1.02 -2.01 -1.40
C PRO A 147 -1.64 -2.12 0.00
N TRP A 148 -2.94 -1.83 0.12
CA TRP A 148 -3.67 -1.97 1.38
C TRP A 148 -3.82 -3.44 1.78
N MET A 149 -3.97 -4.35 0.81
CA MET A 149 -4.09 -5.77 1.09
C MET A 149 -2.78 -6.35 1.60
N VAL A 150 -1.63 -5.89 1.11
CA VAL A 150 -0.31 -6.26 1.66
C VAL A 150 -0.24 -5.91 3.16
N ALA A 151 -0.66 -4.70 3.54
CA ALA A 151 -0.69 -4.28 4.94
C ALA A 151 -1.70 -5.08 5.78
N ILE A 152 -2.95 -5.21 5.30
CA ILE A 152 -4.01 -5.95 5.99
C ILE A 152 -3.61 -7.41 6.18
N ALA A 153 -3.13 -8.09 5.13
CA ALA A 153 -2.76 -9.50 5.20
C ALA A 153 -1.56 -9.73 6.13
N ALA A 154 -0.57 -8.82 6.12
CA ALA A 154 0.56 -8.89 7.05
C ALA A 154 0.11 -8.74 8.51
N VAL A 155 -0.81 -7.82 8.80
CA VAL A 155 -1.35 -7.62 10.15
C VAL A 155 -2.26 -8.76 10.58
N GLU A 156 -3.12 -9.27 9.70
CA GLU A 156 -3.95 -10.46 9.98
C GLU A 156 -3.07 -11.65 10.37
N ASN A 157 -1.98 -11.90 9.62
CA ASN A 157 -1.01 -12.95 9.95
C ASN A 157 -0.25 -12.64 11.25
N ALA A 158 0.15 -11.39 11.49
CA ALA A 158 0.82 -11.02 12.72
C ALA A 158 -0.10 -11.23 13.96
N VAL A 159 -1.39 -10.91 13.85
CA VAL A 159 -2.40 -11.16 14.90
C VAL A 159 -2.57 -12.66 15.15
N GLN A 160 -2.59 -13.50 14.11
CA GLN A 160 -2.57 -14.96 14.25
C GLN A 160 -1.34 -15.48 15.02
N ASN A 161 -0.25 -14.71 15.05
CA ASN A 161 1.01 -15.00 15.74
C ASN A 161 1.20 -14.18 17.04
N GLY A 162 0.13 -13.58 17.56
CA GLY A 162 0.11 -12.93 18.88
C GLY A 162 0.35 -11.41 18.88
N LEU A 163 0.32 -10.73 17.73
CA LEU A 163 0.36 -9.26 17.68
C LEU A 163 -0.85 -8.67 18.42
N LYS A 164 -0.60 -7.72 19.32
CA LYS A 164 -1.64 -6.82 19.85
C LYS A 164 -1.84 -5.65 18.87
N LEU A 165 -2.97 -5.64 18.17
CA LEU A 165 -3.34 -4.54 17.28
C LEU A 165 -4.18 -3.49 18.05
N VAL A 166 -3.77 -2.22 17.97
CA VAL A 166 -4.46 -1.07 18.57
C VAL A 166 -4.79 -0.08 17.46
N LEU A 167 -6.09 0.15 17.23
CA LEU A 167 -6.62 1.01 16.16
C LEU A 167 -7.32 2.25 16.74
N GLY A 168 -7.41 3.31 15.94
CA GLY A 168 -8.08 4.55 16.33
C GLY A 168 -7.38 5.27 17.48
N GLU A 169 -6.06 5.12 17.60
CA GLU A 169 -5.30 5.60 18.76
C GLU A 169 -4.01 6.29 18.32
N SER A 170 -3.88 7.57 18.68
CA SER A 170 -2.72 8.39 18.30
C SER A 170 -1.66 8.37 19.40
N VAL A 171 -0.40 8.17 19.03
CA VAL A 171 0.73 8.40 19.96
C VAL A 171 0.89 9.90 20.20
N VAL A 172 0.98 10.31 21.46
CA VAL A 172 1.03 11.73 21.88
C VAL A 172 2.27 12.06 22.71
N GLY A 173 3.05 11.05 23.13
CA GLY A 173 4.26 11.29 23.91
C GLY A 173 4.98 10.03 24.34
N PHE A 174 6.10 10.20 25.04
CA PHE A 174 6.96 9.12 25.52
C PHE A 174 7.48 9.40 26.93
N GLU A 175 7.43 8.39 27.80
CA GLU A 175 8.19 8.38 29.06
C GLU A 175 9.57 7.80 28.77
N LYS A 176 10.63 8.53 29.13
CA LYS A 176 12.02 8.11 28.92
C LYS A 176 12.78 7.97 30.24
N VAL A 177 13.59 6.92 30.35
CA VAL A 177 14.49 6.67 31.48
C VAL A 177 15.87 6.33 30.91
N ASN A 178 16.92 7.01 31.38
CA ASN A 178 18.31 6.78 30.96
C ASN A 178 18.53 6.80 29.42
N GLY A 179 17.86 7.72 28.72
CA GLY A 179 17.97 7.85 27.26
C GLY A 179 17.29 6.74 26.46
N ARG A 180 16.38 5.98 27.08
CA ARG A 180 15.55 4.95 26.45
C ARG A 180 14.08 5.25 26.69
N VAL A 181 13.23 4.97 25.71
CA VAL A 181 11.78 4.92 25.92
C VAL A 181 11.47 3.78 26.88
N LYS A 182 10.64 4.06 27.89
CA LYS A 182 10.07 3.08 28.81
C LYS A 182 8.58 2.88 28.53
N LYS A 183 7.86 3.97 28.21
CA LYS A 183 6.46 3.93 27.81
C LYS A 183 6.17 4.81 26.61
N VAL A 184 5.21 4.37 25.80
CA VAL A 184 4.57 5.14 24.74
C VAL A 184 3.20 5.60 25.26
N HIS A 185 2.97 6.90 25.31
CA HIS A 185 1.67 7.49 25.67
C HIS A 185 0.85 7.73 24.41
N THR A 186 -0.43 7.40 24.50
CA THR A 186 -1.39 7.62 23.41
C THR A 186 -2.56 8.46 23.88
N SER A 187 -3.46 8.79 22.96
CA SER A 187 -4.73 9.46 23.27
C SER A 187 -5.69 8.64 24.13
N LYS A 188 -5.46 7.33 24.31
CA LYS A 188 -6.38 6.40 25.01
C LYS A 188 -5.71 5.51 26.06
N GLY A 189 -4.38 5.48 26.15
CA GLY A 189 -3.67 4.61 27.08
C GLY A 189 -2.15 4.77 27.09
N GLU A 190 -1.48 3.83 27.74
CA GLU A 190 -0.02 3.75 27.83
C GLU A 190 0.48 2.33 27.56
N TYR A 191 1.63 2.21 26.91
CA TYR A 191 2.22 0.93 26.54
C TYR A 191 3.70 0.91 26.93
N GLU A 192 4.09 -0.07 27.72
CA GLU A 192 5.51 -0.31 28.00
C GLU A 192 6.23 -0.77 26.73
N ALA A 193 7.45 -0.29 26.53
CA ALA A 193 8.24 -0.59 25.35
C ALA A 193 9.73 -0.74 25.69
N ASP A 194 10.31 -1.87 25.32
CA ASP A 194 11.76 -2.10 25.31
C ASP A 194 12.36 -1.72 23.95
N ILE A 195 11.56 -1.80 22.88
CA ILE A 195 11.91 -1.43 21.51
C ILE A 195 10.77 -0.59 20.94
N VAL A 196 11.08 0.53 20.30
CA VAL A 196 10.10 1.36 19.59
C VAL A 196 10.52 1.52 18.14
N ILE A 197 9.59 1.25 17.21
CA ILE A 197 9.80 1.42 15.77
C ILE A 197 8.81 2.45 15.25
N ASN A 198 9.31 3.58 14.78
CA ASN A 198 8.53 4.66 14.19
C ASN A 198 8.37 4.44 12.68
N CYS A 199 7.15 4.09 12.28
CA CYS A 199 6.71 3.90 10.89
C CYS A 199 5.52 4.81 10.54
N ALA A 200 5.41 5.99 11.18
CA ALA A 200 4.22 6.84 11.10
C ALA A 200 4.04 7.61 9.76
N GLY A 201 4.71 7.18 8.69
CA GLY A 201 4.56 7.72 7.34
C GLY A 201 4.82 9.22 7.29
N LEU A 202 3.80 10.00 6.91
CA LEU A 202 3.86 11.47 6.81
C LEU A 202 4.10 12.18 8.15
N HIS A 203 3.84 11.51 9.28
CA HIS A 203 4.00 12.08 10.62
C HIS A 203 5.21 11.48 11.36
N ALA A 204 6.08 10.76 10.66
CA ALA A 204 7.21 10.09 11.30
C ALA A 204 8.24 11.10 11.85
N ASP A 205 8.38 12.27 11.25
CA ASP A 205 9.17 13.39 11.79
C ASP A 205 8.57 13.93 13.09
N GLU A 206 7.26 14.13 13.16
CA GLU A 206 6.55 14.56 14.36
C GLU A 206 6.71 13.56 15.51
N ILE A 207 6.56 12.26 15.24
CA ILE A 207 6.74 11.20 16.24
C ILE A 207 8.19 11.13 16.73
N ALA A 208 9.17 11.24 15.83
CA ALA A 208 10.58 11.27 16.20
C ALA A 208 10.91 12.50 17.05
N LYS A 209 10.35 13.68 16.71
CA LYS A 209 10.49 14.90 17.49
C LYS A 209 9.87 14.77 18.88
N LEU A 210 8.69 14.15 19.01
CA LEU A 210 8.07 13.85 20.31
C LEU A 210 8.95 12.92 21.16
N ALA A 211 9.62 11.95 20.54
CA ALA A 211 10.57 11.09 21.24
C ALA A 211 11.88 11.80 21.61
N GLY A 212 12.19 12.93 20.96
CA GLY A 212 13.49 13.59 21.02
C GLY A 212 14.59 12.82 20.30
N ALA A 213 14.22 12.04 19.28
CA ALA A 213 15.12 11.30 18.40
C ALA A 213 15.48 12.14 17.16
N GLU A 214 16.53 11.74 16.44
CA GLU A 214 16.91 12.37 15.16
C GLU A 214 15.83 12.14 14.10
N TYR A 215 15.60 13.15 13.27
CA TYR A 215 14.63 13.09 12.19
C TYR A 215 15.06 13.94 11.00
N VAL A 216 14.39 13.70 9.86
CA VAL A 216 14.42 14.58 8.70
C VAL A 216 13.04 15.23 8.54
N PRO A 217 12.94 16.54 8.25
CA PRO A 217 11.65 17.17 8.04
C PRO A 217 10.90 16.52 6.87
N LEU A 218 9.59 16.31 7.04
CA LEU A 218 8.72 15.76 6.01
C LEU A 218 7.70 16.78 5.54
N HIS A 219 7.49 16.82 4.23
CA HIS A 219 6.37 17.53 3.62
C HIS A 219 5.60 16.59 2.68
N PRO A 220 4.29 16.82 2.50
CA PRO A 220 3.48 15.99 1.62
C PRO A 220 3.77 16.31 0.16
N ARG A 221 4.10 15.29 -0.63
CA ARG A 221 4.08 15.39 -2.10
C ARG A 221 2.85 14.70 -2.67
N LYS A 222 1.90 15.49 -3.14
CA LYS A 222 0.62 15.03 -3.69
C LYS A 222 0.81 14.38 -5.07
N GLY A 223 0.11 13.27 -5.26
CA GLY A 223 -0.11 12.66 -6.56
C GLY A 223 -1.57 12.30 -6.77
N GLU A 224 -2.13 12.73 -7.89
CA GLU A 224 -3.54 12.58 -8.23
C GLU A 224 -3.72 11.52 -9.31
N TYR A 225 -4.80 10.76 -9.19
CA TYR A 225 -5.04 9.56 -9.99
C TYR A 225 -6.47 9.53 -10.53
N ILE A 226 -6.60 8.87 -11.68
CA ILE A 226 -7.87 8.50 -12.30
C ILE A 226 -7.88 6.97 -12.43
N LEU A 227 -8.93 6.33 -11.93
CA LEU A 227 -9.17 4.90 -12.09
C LEU A 227 -10.28 4.70 -13.12
N LEU A 228 -9.99 3.93 -14.16
CA LEU A 228 -10.94 3.53 -15.21
C LEU A 228 -11.48 2.12 -14.97
N ASP A 229 -12.67 1.87 -15.52
CA ASP A 229 -13.45 0.63 -15.35
C ASP A 229 -12.76 -0.61 -15.97
N LYS A 230 -13.01 -1.78 -15.37
CA LYS A 230 -12.54 -3.09 -15.85
C LYS A 230 -13.02 -3.46 -17.26
N LYS A 231 -13.98 -2.75 -17.83
CA LYS A 231 -14.32 -2.84 -19.27
C LYS A 231 -13.14 -2.56 -20.20
N LEU A 232 -12.13 -1.82 -19.73
CA LEU A 232 -10.90 -1.56 -20.48
C LEU A 232 -9.79 -2.58 -20.19
N GLN A 233 -10.08 -3.67 -19.47
CA GLN A 233 -9.11 -4.70 -19.16
C GLN A 233 -8.41 -5.19 -20.44
N GLY A 234 -7.07 -5.26 -20.37
CA GLY A 234 -6.24 -5.70 -21.50
C GLY A 234 -5.87 -4.58 -22.49
N LEU A 235 -6.37 -3.35 -22.33
CA LEU A 235 -5.92 -2.20 -23.12
C LEU A 235 -4.41 -1.98 -22.98
N VAL A 236 -3.92 -2.02 -21.74
CA VAL A 236 -2.49 -2.11 -21.41
C VAL A 236 -2.25 -3.37 -20.59
N LYS A 237 -1.15 -4.08 -20.86
CA LYS A 237 -0.81 -5.33 -20.15
C LYS A 237 0.34 -5.14 -19.16
N ARG A 238 1.09 -4.04 -19.27
CA ARG A 238 2.27 -3.67 -18.48
C ARG A 238 2.09 -2.32 -17.79
N VAL A 239 3.02 -2.03 -16.87
CA VAL A 239 3.18 -0.67 -16.34
C VAL A 239 3.92 0.18 -17.37
N ILE A 240 3.28 1.24 -17.87
CA ILE A 240 3.83 2.11 -18.91
C ILE A 240 4.29 3.43 -18.27
N PHE A 241 5.60 3.61 -18.17
CA PHE A 241 6.25 4.84 -17.74
C PHE A 241 6.65 5.67 -18.97
N PRO A 242 6.53 7.01 -18.91
CA PRO A 242 7.27 7.87 -19.81
C PRO A 242 8.76 7.88 -19.43
N THR A 243 9.62 8.28 -20.36
CA THR A 243 11.00 8.66 -20.01
C THR A 243 10.99 9.72 -18.90
N PRO A 244 11.76 9.53 -17.80
CA PRO A 244 11.73 10.45 -16.66
C PRO A 244 12.28 11.83 -17.02
N THR A 245 11.83 12.84 -16.28
CA THR A 245 12.36 14.21 -16.36
C THR A 245 13.05 14.58 -15.05
N LYS A 246 13.76 15.71 -15.02
CA LYS A 246 14.38 16.25 -13.79
C LYS A 246 13.38 16.49 -12.63
N VAL A 247 12.08 16.59 -12.94
CA VAL A 247 11.02 16.90 -11.95
C VAL A 247 10.36 15.64 -11.37
N SER A 248 10.13 14.61 -12.19
CA SER A 248 9.46 13.38 -11.77
C SER A 248 9.66 12.24 -12.77
N LYS A 249 9.36 11.01 -12.31
CA LYS A 249 9.22 9.80 -13.15
C LYS A 249 8.05 9.88 -14.17
N GLY A 250 7.28 10.96 -14.14
CA GLY A 250 6.13 11.21 -15.00
C GLY A 250 4.83 10.53 -14.56
N ILE A 251 3.78 10.74 -15.36
CA ILE A 251 2.45 10.17 -15.16
C ILE A 251 2.39 8.87 -15.96
N LEU A 252 2.06 7.75 -15.30
CA LEU A 252 2.02 6.42 -15.90
C LEU A 252 0.59 5.96 -16.22
N VAL A 253 0.52 4.92 -17.06
CA VAL A 253 -0.68 4.13 -17.37
C VAL A 253 -0.40 2.68 -16.98
N LEU A 254 -1.26 2.05 -16.20
CA LEU A 254 -1.07 0.65 -15.82
C LEU A 254 -2.38 -0.09 -15.52
N PRO A 255 -2.44 -1.40 -15.74
CA PRO A 255 -3.56 -2.21 -15.25
C PRO A 255 -3.52 -2.33 -13.73
N THR A 256 -4.67 -2.46 -13.10
CA THR A 256 -4.80 -2.88 -11.70
C THR A 256 -4.96 -4.40 -11.62
N VAL A 257 -4.70 -5.00 -10.44
CA VAL A 257 -4.80 -6.47 -10.31
C VAL A 257 -6.23 -6.98 -10.51
N ASP A 258 -7.24 -6.15 -10.22
CA ASP A 258 -8.67 -6.41 -10.41
C ASP A 258 -9.21 -6.02 -11.81
N GLY A 259 -8.31 -5.64 -12.74
CA GLY A 259 -8.62 -5.49 -14.17
C GLY A 259 -8.98 -4.08 -14.63
N GLY A 260 -9.06 -3.10 -13.74
CA GLY A 260 -9.17 -1.69 -14.12
C GLY A 260 -7.87 -1.12 -14.71
N ILE A 261 -7.88 0.16 -15.07
CA ILE A 261 -6.68 0.89 -15.49
C ILE A 261 -6.50 2.10 -14.58
N LEU A 262 -5.34 2.19 -13.95
CA LEU A 262 -4.96 3.34 -13.16
C LEU A 262 -4.14 4.30 -14.03
N LEU A 263 -4.44 5.59 -13.88
CA LEU A 263 -3.75 6.69 -14.54
C LEU A 263 -3.24 7.63 -13.46
N GLY A 264 -2.00 8.10 -13.61
CA GLY A 264 -1.41 8.99 -12.62
C GLY A 264 0.02 8.57 -12.30
N PRO A 265 0.68 9.25 -11.37
CA PRO A 265 0.19 10.39 -10.62
C PRO A 265 0.75 11.73 -11.12
N THR A 266 0.06 12.82 -10.77
CA THR A 266 0.72 14.13 -10.70
C THR A 266 1.83 14.15 -9.62
N ALA A 267 2.61 15.22 -9.58
CA ALA A 267 3.65 15.41 -8.59
C ALA A 267 3.72 16.88 -8.16
N GLU A 268 3.14 17.20 -7.01
CA GLU A 268 3.10 18.55 -6.45
C GLU A 268 3.55 18.53 -4.98
N ASP A 269 4.60 19.28 -4.66
CA ASP A 269 5.03 19.47 -3.27
C ASP A 269 4.06 20.45 -2.59
N LEU A 270 3.53 20.05 -1.44
CA LEU A 270 2.59 20.80 -0.64
C LEU A 270 3.24 21.22 0.69
N PRO A 271 2.71 22.28 1.34
CA PRO A 271 3.21 22.70 2.65
C PRO A 271 2.82 21.68 3.74
N GLU A 272 3.53 21.73 4.87
CA GLU A 272 3.47 20.73 5.94
C GLU A 272 2.05 20.52 6.52
N GLU A 273 1.28 21.60 6.66
CA GLU A 273 -0.10 21.58 7.19
C GLU A 273 -1.09 20.76 6.35
N MET A 274 -0.67 20.31 5.16
CA MET A 274 -1.48 19.49 4.26
C MET A 274 -1.27 17.97 4.45
N LYS A 275 -0.46 17.52 5.42
CA LYS A 275 -0.14 16.09 5.66
C LYS A 275 -1.38 15.18 5.79
N ASP A 276 -2.52 15.71 6.25
CA ASP A 276 -3.80 14.99 6.42
C ASP A 276 -4.87 15.35 5.38
N ARG A 277 -4.51 16.08 4.33
CA ARG A 277 -5.47 16.65 3.36
C ARG A 277 -5.20 16.17 1.93
N PRO A 278 -5.50 14.90 1.60
CA PRO A 278 -5.42 14.39 0.24
C PRO A 278 -6.57 14.96 -0.60
N ILE A 279 -6.38 16.18 -1.10
CA ILE A 279 -7.33 16.88 -1.97
C ILE A 279 -7.08 16.44 -3.42
N THR A 280 -8.15 16.23 -4.18
CA THR A 280 -8.11 16.02 -5.62
C THR A 280 -8.65 17.29 -6.29
N THR A 281 -7.96 17.80 -7.30
CA THR A 281 -8.30 19.04 -8.00
C THR A 281 -8.61 18.77 -9.47
N ARG A 282 -9.37 19.66 -10.08
CA ARG A 282 -9.73 19.54 -11.50
C ARG A 282 -8.48 19.66 -12.38
N GLU A 283 -7.61 20.60 -12.07
CA GLU A 283 -6.37 20.88 -12.80
C GLU A 283 -5.42 19.70 -12.75
N GLY A 284 -5.31 19.03 -11.59
CA GLY A 284 -4.50 17.84 -11.42
C GLY A 284 -5.01 16.68 -12.28
N LEU A 285 -6.32 16.45 -12.29
CA LEU A 285 -6.94 15.41 -13.11
C LEU A 285 -6.83 15.72 -14.61
N GLU A 286 -6.99 16.98 -15.03
CA GLU A 286 -6.78 17.39 -16.43
C GLU A 286 -5.33 17.13 -16.87
N LYS A 287 -4.33 17.41 -16.03
CA LYS A 287 -2.92 17.04 -16.30
C LYS A 287 -2.74 15.54 -16.48
N VAL A 288 -3.39 14.71 -15.66
CA VAL A 288 -3.35 13.24 -15.81
C VAL A 288 -3.96 12.81 -17.15
N ARG A 289 -5.12 13.36 -17.51
CA ARG A 289 -5.80 13.04 -18.79
C ARG A 289 -4.96 13.40 -20.00
N GLU A 290 -4.46 14.63 -20.03
CA GLU A 290 -3.66 15.16 -21.15
C GLU A 290 -2.36 14.37 -21.32
N PHE A 291 -1.66 14.06 -20.22
CA PHE A 291 -0.40 13.33 -20.30
C PHE A 291 -0.60 11.87 -20.73
N THR A 292 -1.57 11.17 -20.14
CA THR A 292 -1.77 9.74 -20.41
C THR A 292 -2.22 9.45 -21.85
N LYS A 293 -2.92 10.38 -22.50
CA LYS A 293 -3.24 10.28 -23.94
C LYS A 293 -2.00 10.25 -24.83
N LYS A 294 -0.87 10.82 -24.40
CA LYS A 294 0.40 10.75 -25.14
C LYS A 294 1.01 9.35 -25.11
N LEU A 295 0.72 8.58 -24.06
CA LEU A 295 1.18 7.20 -23.91
C LEU A 295 0.23 6.20 -24.57
N VAL A 296 -1.08 6.37 -24.34
CA VAL A 296 -2.14 5.48 -24.84
C VAL A 296 -3.28 6.34 -25.39
N PRO A 297 -3.28 6.65 -26.70
CA PRO A 297 -4.26 7.57 -27.30
C PRO A 297 -5.72 7.09 -27.23
N SER A 298 -5.95 5.78 -27.12
CA SER A 298 -7.26 5.13 -27.11
C SER A 298 -7.96 5.11 -25.74
N LEU A 299 -7.40 5.77 -24.71
CA LEU A 299 -8.02 5.85 -23.38
C LEU A 299 -9.40 6.52 -23.41
N ASP A 300 -10.41 5.80 -22.91
CA ASP A 300 -11.78 6.30 -22.76
C ASP A 300 -12.05 6.84 -21.35
N PHE A 301 -12.08 8.15 -21.23
CA PHE A 301 -12.35 8.84 -19.96
C PHE A 301 -13.85 8.91 -19.59
N SER A 302 -14.77 8.40 -20.42
CA SER A 302 -16.17 8.22 -20.03
C SER A 302 -16.34 7.07 -19.02
N LEU A 303 -15.34 6.17 -18.95
CA LEU A 303 -15.31 5.01 -18.08
C LEU A 303 -14.59 5.26 -16.74
N VAL A 304 -14.47 6.51 -16.31
CA VAL A 304 -13.93 6.85 -14.98
C VAL A 304 -14.82 6.28 -13.88
N VAL A 305 -14.21 5.47 -13.01
CA VAL A 305 -14.84 4.88 -11.83
C VAL A 305 -14.60 5.72 -10.59
N LYS A 306 -13.37 6.22 -10.44
CA LYS A 306 -12.94 6.94 -9.26
C LYS A 306 -11.78 7.89 -9.56
N THR A 307 -11.73 8.99 -8.84
CA THR A 307 -10.57 9.87 -8.75
C THR A 307 -10.13 9.98 -7.30
N PHE A 308 -8.83 10.07 -7.05
CA PHE A 308 -8.30 10.23 -5.71
C PHE A 308 -6.91 10.84 -5.75
N SER A 309 -6.41 11.25 -4.60
CA SER A 309 -5.02 11.63 -4.44
C SER A 309 -4.38 10.89 -3.27
N GLY A 310 -3.07 10.73 -3.36
CA GLY A 310 -2.21 10.23 -2.30
C GLY A 310 -1.13 11.24 -1.98
N LEU A 311 -0.66 11.23 -0.73
CA LEU A 311 0.38 12.12 -0.25
C LEU A 311 1.60 11.27 0.10
N ARG A 312 2.75 11.56 -0.51
CA ARG A 312 4.02 10.86 -0.22
C ARG A 312 4.79 11.62 0.84
N PRO A 313 5.45 10.94 1.80
CA PRO A 313 6.35 11.58 2.74
C PRO A 313 7.65 11.96 2.02
N GLU A 314 7.74 13.19 1.54
CA GLU A 314 8.92 13.73 0.87
C GLU A 314 9.84 14.39 1.88
N SER A 315 11.14 14.35 1.61
CA SER A 315 12.16 15.03 2.41
C SER A 315 13.20 15.71 1.52
N PRO A 316 13.95 16.71 2.02
CA PRO A 316 14.97 17.39 1.22
C PRO A 316 16.03 16.44 0.63
N GLN A 317 16.39 15.38 1.36
CA GLN A 317 17.37 14.38 0.92
C GLN A 317 16.86 13.44 -0.17
N LYS A 318 15.54 13.39 -0.41
CA LYS A 318 14.90 12.56 -1.43
C LYS A 318 15.20 11.06 -1.32
N ASP A 319 15.59 10.59 -0.14
CA ASP A 319 15.93 9.20 0.15
C ASP A 319 15.33 8.73 1.49
N PHE A 320 15.32 7.43 1.72
CA PHE A 320 14.81 6.85 2.97
C PHE A 320 15.70 7.23 4.17
N PHE A 321 15.08 7.38 5.33
CA PHE A 321 15.77 7.55 6.60
C PHE A 321 15.43 6.37 7.50
N ILE A 322 16.32 5.37 7.49
CA ILE A 322 16.13 4.09 8.19
C ILE A 322 17.34 3.83 9.09
N LYS A 323 17.21 4.14 10.39
CA LYS A 323 18.31 3.98 11.35
C LYS A 323 17.84 3.90 12.80
N VAL A 324 18.69 3.33 13.65
CA VAL A 324 18.59 3.45 15.12
C VAL A 324 18.93 4.88 15.50
N SER A 325 18.19 5.45 16.45
CA SER A 325 18.48 6.75 17.02
C SER A 325 19.74 6.71 17.90
N GLU A 326 20.59 7.72 17.78
CA GLU A 326 21.81 7.85 18.59
C GLU A 326 21.48 8.47 19.95
N THR A 327 20.47 9.32 19.99
CA THR A 327 19.95 9.99 21.20
C THR A 327 18.98 9.13 22.01
N VAL A 328 18.12 8.34 21.35
CA VAL A 328 17.13 7.46 22.01
C VAL A 328 17.44 6.00 21.67
N LYS A 329 18.21 5.34 22.54
CA LYS A 329 18.93 4.09 22.24
C LYS A 329 18.07 2.89 21.83
N ASN A 330 16.77 2.92 22.09
CA ASN A 330 15.84 1.85 21.74
C ASN A 330 14.75 2.29 20.75
N PHE A 331 15.03 3.33 19.97
CA PHE A 331 14.11 3.90 19.00
C PHE A 331 14.67 3.75 17.59
N VAL A 332 13.91 3.10 16.70
CA VAL A 332 14.25 2.92 15.29
C VAL A 332 13.34 3.81 14.45
N ASN A 333 13.95 4.62 13.58
CA ASN A 333 13.22 5.40 12.61
C ASN A 333 13.14 4.68 11.27
N VAL A 334 11.93 4.63 10.70
CA VAL A 334 11.65 4.20 9.33
C VAL A 334 10.78 5.30 8.70
N MET A 335 11.42 6.37 8.22
CA MET A 335 10.76 7.58 7.73
C MET A 335 11.25 8.01 6.34
N ALA A 336 10.66 9.09 5.81
CA ALA A 336 10.90 9.56 4.44
C ALA A 336 10.64 8.47 3.37
N THR A 337 9.68 7.59 3.65
CA THR A 337 9.35 6.39 2.87
C THR A 337 8.55 6.70 1.59
N ARG A 338 9.17 7.49 0.70
CA ARG A 338 8.68 7.80 -0.65
C ARG A 338 8.68 6.57 -1.58
N SER A 339 8.40 6.74 -2.86
CA SER A 339 8.60 5.67 -3.85
C SER A 339 10.08 5.26 -3.91
N PRO A 340 10.44 3.96 -3.88
CA PRO A 340 9.60 2.77 -4.07
C PRO A 340 9.20 2.06 -2.75
N GLY A 341 8.64 2.79 -1.78
CA GLY A 341 8.40 2.28 -0.43
C GLY A 341 7.56 1.01 -0.33
N LEU A 342 6.53 0.85 -1.17
CA LEU A 342 5.77 -0.40 -1.26
C LEU A 342 6.69 -1.59 -1.61
N THR A 343 7.51 -1.43 -2.65
CA THR A 343 8.42 -2.45 -3.15
C THR A 343 9.49 -2.80 -2.12
N ALA A 344 10.06 -1.80 -1.45
CA ALA A 344 11.15 -1.98 -0.48
C ALA A 344 10.69 -2.54 0.88
N ALA A 345 9.41 -2.39 1.24
CA ALA A 345 8.90 -2.71 2.56
C ALA A 345 9.24 -4.12 3.10
N PRO A 346 9.14 -5.23 2.35
CA PRO A 346 9.51 -6.55 2.88
C PRO A 346 11.01 -6.69 3.18
N ALA A 347 11.89 -6.11 2.34
CA ALA A 347 13.33 -6.14 2.58
C ALA A 347 13.71 -5.25 3.78
N VAL A 348 13.09 -4.06 3.88
CA VAL A 348 13.27 -3.17 5.03
C VAL A 348 12.77 -3.82 6.33
N ALA A 349 11.68 -4.59 6.29
CA ALA A 349 11.19 -5.28 7.48
C ALA A 349 12.22 -6.26 8.05
N LYS A 350 12.85 -7.07 7.19
CA LYS A 350 13.96 -7.95 7.60
C LYS A 350 15.14 -7.14 8.13
N TYR A 351 15.59 -6.12 7.39
CA TYR A 351 16.72 -5.28 7.79
C TYR A 351 16.51 -4.60 9.16
N VAL A 352 15.31 -4.11 9.44
CA VAL A 352 14.99 -3.50 10.74
C VAL A 352 15.14 -4.51 11.88
N VAL A 353 14.64 -5.73 11.71
CA VAL A 353 14.67 -6.74 12.78
C VAL A 353 16.03 -7.42 12.91
N GLU A 354 16.63 -7.83 11.80
CA GLU A 354 17.90 -8.56 11.77
C GLU A 354 19.09 -7.61 12.02
N GLU A 355 19.22 -6.54 11.26
CA GLU A 355 20.41 -5.68 11.34
C GLU A 355 20.28 -4.58 12.40
N LEU A 356 19.15 -3.87 12.45
CA LEU A 356 19.04 -2.72 13.37
C LEU A 356 18.79 -3.14 14.82
N ILE A 357 17.86 -4.08 15.05
CA ILE A 357 17.49 -4.50 16.40
C ILE A 357 18.49 -5.53 16.96
N GLN A 358 18.73 -6.63 16.26
CA GLN A 358 19.59 -7.68 16.79
C GLN A 358 21.07 -7.28 16.80
N GLU A 359 21.60 -6.80 15.67
CA GLU A 359 23.03 -6.47 15.59
C GLU A 359 23.35 -5.08 16.17
N LYS A 360 22.76 -4.00 15.65
CA LYS A 360 23.14 -2.63 16.07
C LYS A 360 22.69 -2.28 17.49
N MET A 361 21.46 -2.62 17.86
CA MET A 361 20.96 -2.40 19.23
C MET A 361 21.43 -3.48 20.21
N ARG A 362 22.03 -4.58 19.72
CA ARG A 362 22.50 -5.73 20.51
C ARG A 362 21.39 -6.36 21.34
N ILE A 363 20.21 -6.52 20.73
CA ILE A 363 19.04 -7.12 21.37
C ILE A 363 18.79 -8.49 20.73
N PRO A 364 19.30 -9.59 21.31
CA PRO A 364 19.10 -10.91 20.74
C PRO A 364 17.61 -11.28 20.82
N LEU A 365 17.06 -11.77 19.70
CA LEU A 365 15.69 -12.23 19.61
C LEU A 365 15.67 -13.73 19.30
N GLU A 366 14.99 -14.52 20.14
CA GLU A 366 14.83 -15.95 19.90
C GLU A 366 13.66 -16.20 18.94
N LYS A 367 13.85 -17.05 17.92
CA LYS A 367 12.77 -17.39 16.98
C LYS A 367 11.73 -18.30 17.64
N LYS A 368 10.44 -18.03 17.43
CA LYS A 368 9.35 -18.90 17.85
C LYS A 368 9.35 -20.20 17.05
N LYS A 369 9.07 -21.32 17.73
CA LYS A 369 8.97 -22.65 17.09
C LYS A 369 7.65 -22.87 16.36
N ASP A 370 6.61 -22.15 16.76
CA ASP A 370 5.22 -22.31 16.33
C ASP A 370 4.71 -21.15 15.48
N PHE A 371 5.60 -20.33 14.92
CA PHE A 371 5.24 -19.27 13.98
C PHE A 371 4.48 -19.85 12.78
N LYS A 372 3.33 -19.27 12.46
CA LYS A 372 2.47 -19.63 11.34
C LYS A 372 2.70 -18.62 10.21
N PRO A 373 3.52 -18.94 9.19
CA PRO A 373 3.84 -18.00 8.12
C PRO A 373 2.65 -17.69 7.21
N GLU A 374 1.71 -18.63 7.12
CA GLU A 374 0.62 -18.57 6.16
C GLU A 374 -0.63 -17.86 6.69
N ARG A 375 -1.27 -17.09 5.82
CA ARG A 375 -2.62 -16.55 6.00
C ARG A 375 -3.39 -16.75 4.70
N LYS A 376 -4.65 -17.19 4.77
CA LYS A 376 -5.50 -17.40 3.60
C LYS A 376 -6.42 -16.21 3.33
N ARG A 377 -6.68 -15.91 2.06
CA ARG A 377 -7.58 -14.84 1.62
C ARG A 377 -9.02 -15.10 2.00
N ILE A 378 -9.83 -14.04 1.92
CA ILE A 378 -11.28 -14.19 1.87
C ILE A 378 -11.61 -14.78 0.49
N VAL A 379 -12.34 -15.88 0.47
CA VAL A 379 -12.72 -16.58 -0.75
C VAL A 379 -13.63 -15.69 -1.59
N HIS A 380 -13.26 -15.43 -2.84
CA HIS A 380 -14.13 -14.81 -3.82
C HIS A 380 -14.97 -15.88 -4.50
N TYR A 381 -16.21 -16.03 -4.05
CA TYR A 381 -17.07 -17.13 -4.50
C TYR A 381 -17.38 -17.06 -6.00
N SER A 382 -17.39 -15.86 -6.59
CA SER A 382 -17.57 -15.66 -8.03
C SER A 382 -16.41 -16.19 -8.88
N GLU A 383 -15.23 -16.42 -8.28
CA GLU A 383 -14.06 -16.98 -8.95
C GLU A 383 -13.99 -18.51 -8.84
N LEU A 384 -14.86 -19.13 -8.04
CA LEU A 384 -14.92 -20.59 -7.89
C LEU A 384 -15.58 -21.26 -9.09
N PRO A 385 -15.19 -22.52 -9.42
CA PRO A 385 -15.98 -23.35 -10.32
C PRO A 385 -17.43 -23.48 -9.84
N LEU A 386 -18.39 -23.46 -10.76
CA LEU A 386 -19.83 -23.45 -10.44
C LEU A 386 -20.27 -24.56 -9.49
N GLU A 387 -19.73 -25.78 -9.64
CA GLU A 387 -20.07 -26.90 -8.75
C GLU A 387 -19.50 -26.74 -7.34
N GLU A 388 -18.34 -26.11 -7.21
CA GLU A 388 -17.76 -25.79 -5.90
C GLU A 388 -18.57 -24.68 -5.21
N TRP A 389 -18.94 -23.63 -5.96
CA TRP A 389 -19.78 -22.57 -5.43
C TRP A 389 -21.15 -23.11 -4.97
N ARG A 390 -21.78 -24.02 -5.73
CA ARG A 390 -23.03 -24.69 -5.31
C ARG A 390 -22.88 -25.41 -3.98
N ARG A 391 -21.80 -26.19 -3.79
CA ARG A 391 -21.52 -26.85 -2.51
C ARG A 391 -21.35 -25.86 -1.36
N GLU A 392 -20.71 -24.72 -1.62
CA GLU A 392 -20.57 -23.66 -0.62
C GLU A 392 -21.91 -22.99 -0.27
N ILE A 393 -22.84 -22.88 -1.23
CA ILE A 393 -24.22 -22.40 -1.01
C ILE A 393 -25.03 -23.39 -0.17
N GLU A 394 -24.90 -24.69 -0.44
CA GLU A 394 -25.55 -25.75 0.35
C GLU A 394 -25.05 -25.74 1.81
N ARG A 395 -23.77 -25.49 2.03
CA ARG A 395 -23.16 -25.36 3.37
C ARG A 395 -23.57 -24.08 4.07
N ASP A 396 -23.60 -22.96 3.37
CA ASP A 396 -23.98 -21.66 3.89
C ASP A 396 -24.68 -20.83 2.80
N PRO A 397 -26.01 -20.64 2.87
CA PRO A 397 -26.77 -19.89 1.87
C PRO A 397 -26.27 -18.45 1.65
N ARG A 398 -25.53 -17.86 2.60
CA ARG A 398 -24.90 -16.53 2.43
C ARG A 398 -23.87 -16.52 1.31
N ALA A 399 -23.28 -17.66 0.95
CA ALA A 399 -22.37 -17.80 -0.19
C ALA A 399 -23.08 -17.52 -1.52
N GLY A 400 -24.40 -17.65 -1.60
CA GLY A 400 -25.19 -17.39 -2.82
C GLY A 400 -25.88 -16.03 -2.84
N ARG A 401 -25.85 -15.29 -1.73
CA ARG A 401 -26.54 -14.00 -1.61
C ARG A 401 -25.64 -12.87 -2.05
N LEU A 402 -25.74 -12.48 -3.32
CA LEU A 402 -25.01 -11.33 -3.86
C LEU A 402 -25.45 -10.01 -3.19
N VAL A 403 -24.50 -9.33 -2.57
CA VAL A 403 -24.70 -8.02 -1.95
C VAL A 403 -24.19 -6.92 -2.87
N CYS A 404 -23.01 -7.09 -3.47
CA CYS A 404 -22.43 -6.16 -4.44
C CYS A 404 -22.39 -6.80 -5.83
N PHE A 405 -23.34 -6.46 -6.70
CA PHE A 405 -23.41 -7.04 -8.05
C PHE A 405 -22.25 -6.64 -8.97
N CYS A 406 -21.75 -5.41 -8.88
CA CYS A 406 -20.72 -4.94 -9.81
C CYS A 406 -19.36 -5.62 -9.63
N ASN A 407 -19.08 -6.12 -8.42
CA ASN A 407 -17.88 -6.88 -8.08
C ASN A 407 -18.19 -8.28 -7.56
N GLU A 408 -19.43 -8.72 -7.74
CA GLU A 408 -19.90 -10.09 -7.43
C GLU A 408 -19.64 -10.54 -5.98
N VAL A 409 -19.66 -9.60 -5.03
CA VAL A 409 -19.40 -9.89 -3.61
C VAL A 409 -20.66 -10.39 -2.91
N THR A 410 -20.51 -11.52 -2.24
CA THR A 410 -21.55 -12.23 -1.48
C THR A 410 -21.66 -11.73 -0.04
N GLU A 411 -22.77 -12.05 0.63
CA GLU A 411 -22.95 -11.80 2.06
C GLU A 411 -21.89 -12.53 2.90
N LYS A 412 -21.49 -13.75 2.50
CA LYS A 412 -20.50 -14.56 3.24
C LYS A 412 -19.12 -13.91 3.25
N GLU A 413 -18.69 -13.30 2.15
CA GLU A 413 -17.44 -12.51 2.09
C GLU A 413 -17.45 -11.31 3.03
N ILE A 414 -18.58 -10.59 3.10
CA ILE A 414 -18.74 -9.43 3.97
C ILE A 414 -18.69 -9.85 5.44
N VAL A 415 -19.40 -10.93 5.81
CA VAL A 415 -19.36 -11.48 7.17
C VAL A 415 -17.94 -11.92 7.55
N GLU A 416 -17.22 -12.55 6.63
CA GLU A 416 -15.82 -12.95 6.88
C GLU A 416 -14.91 -11.73 7.07
N ALA A 417 -15.07 -10.66 6.27
CA ALA A 417 -14.33 -9.42 6.47
C ALA A 417 -14.58 -8.81 7.86
N ILE A 418 -15.82 -8.86 8.35
CA ILE A 418 -16.19 -8.38 9.69
C ILE A 418 -15.54 -9.25 10.77
N ARG A 419 -15.56 -10.58 10.62
CA ARG A 419 -14.88 -11.50 11.54
C ARG A 419 -13.37 -11.23 11.63
N ARG A 420 -12.76 -10.85 10.50
CA ARG A 420 -11.33 -10.47 10.41
C ARG A 420 -11.02 -9.05 10.89
N GLY A 421 -11.98 -8.35 11.47
CA GLY A 421 -11.75 -7.06 12.12
C GLY A 421 -12.29 -5.85 11.39
N ALA A 422 -12.95 -5.98 10.23
CA ALA A 422 -13.61 -4.84 9.60
C ALA A 422 -14.74 -4.31 10.51
N ARG A 423 -14.75 -2.99 10.75
CA ARG A 423 -15.76 -2.30 11.57
C ARG A 423 -16.46 -1.14 10.84
N THR A 424 -15.97 -0.76 9.67
CA THR A 424 -16.51 0.35 8.86
C THR A 424 -16.86 -0.13 7.46
N LEU A 425 -17.57 0.71 6.69
CA LEU A 425 -17.81 0.44 5.27
C LEU A 425 -16.50 0.31 4.47
N ASP A 426 -15.54 1.20 4.67
CA ASP A 426 -14.22 1.10 4.03
C ASP A 426 -13.47 -0.17 4.46
N GLY A 427 -13.62 -0.62 5.71
CA GLY A 427 -13.02 -1.87 6.21
C GLY A 427 -13.51 -3.11 5.47
N VAL A 428 -14.82 -3.17 5.18
CA VAL A 428 -15.41 -4.23 4.34
C VAL A 428 -14.94 -4.06 2.89
N LYS A 429 -15.01 -2.84 2.37
CA LYS A 429 -14.66 -2.49 0.99
C LYS A 429 -13.22 -2.86 0.62
N PHE A 430 -12.23 -2.53 1.45
CA PHE A 430 -10.83 -2.83 1.16
C PHE A 430 -10.48 -4.32 1.30
N ARG A 431 -11.26 -5.10 2.05
CA ARG A 431 -11.09 -6.56 2.19
C ARG A 431 -11.80 -7.37 1.10
N THR A 432 -12.88 -6.85 0.53
CA THR A 432 -13.79 -7.61 -0.35
C THR A 432 -13.94 -7.00 -1.75
N ARG A 433 -13.46 -5.78 -1.99
CA ARG A 433 -13.77 -4.96 -3.18
C ARG A 433 -15.25 -4.60 -3.34
N ALA A 434 -16.10 -4.85 -2.35
CA ALA A 434 -17.45 -4.30 -2.34
C ALA A 434 -17.37 -2.76 -2.47
N MET A 435 -18.31 -2.15 -3.19
CA MET A 435 -18.34 -0.69 -3.44
C MET A 435 -17.20 -0.15 -4.34
N PHE A 436 -16.34 -0.99 -4.94
CA PHE A 436 -15.31 -0.53 -5.90
C PHE A 436 -15.85 -0.20 -7.29
N GLY A 437 -16.96 -0.80 -7.73
CA GLY A 437 -17.48 -0.60 -9.08
C GLY A 437 -18.05 0.80 -9.31
N ARG A 438 -18.49 1.11 -10.55
CA ARG A 438 -18.99 2.45 -10.96
C ARG A 438 -20.04 3.08 -10.06
N CYS A 439 -20.86 2.29 -9.39
CA CYS A 439 -21.88 2.81 -8.47
C CYS A 439 -21.28 3.37 -7.15
N GLN A 440 -20.00 3.09 -6.86
CA GLN A 440 -19.27 3.51 -5.65
C GLN A 440 -20.04 3.23 -4.34
N GLY A 441 -20.80 2.14 -4.32
CA GLY A 441 -21.62 1.74 -3.17
C GLY A 441 -23.08 2.16 -3.24
N GLY A 442 -23.52 2.89 -4.25
CA GLY A 442 -24.91 3.38 -4.38
C GLY A 442 -26.00 2.31 -4.25
N PHE A 443 -25.71 1.05 -4.60
CA PHE A 443 -26.67 -0.06 -4.47
C PHE A 443 -26.41 -1.00 -3.28
N CYS A 444 -25.15 -1.22 -2.91
CA CYS A 444 -24.78 -2.23 -1.91
C CYS A 444 -24.54 -1.65 -0.51
N MET A 445 -24.27 -0.35 -0.38
CA MET A 445 -23.88 0.27 0.90
C MET A 445 -24.92 0.06 2.00
N ALA A 446 -26.21 0.30 1.72
CA ALA A 446 -27.28 0.10 2.70
C ALA A 446 -27.41 -1.36 3.16
N ARG A 447 -27.11 -2.33 2.28
CA ARG A 447 -27.13 -3.75 2.63
C ARG A 447 -25.92 -4.11 3.50
N ILE A 448 -24.73 -3.58 3.16
CA ILE A 448 -23.51 -3.77 3.94
C ILE A 448 -23.68 -3.16 5.34
N LEU A 449 -24.29 -1.98 5.46
CA LEU A 449 -24.59 -1.35 6.77
C LEU A 449 -25.45 -2.27 7.65
N LYS A 450 -26.51 -2.88 7.10
CA LYS A 450 -27.36 -3.82 7.83
C LYS A 450 -26.60 -5.08 8.28
N ILE A 451 -25.68 -5.57 7.45
CA ILE A 451 -24.83 -6.71 7.81
C ILE A 451 -23.87 -6.30 8.93
N LEU A 452 -23.22 -5.14 8.84
CA LEU A 452 -22.34 -4.61 9.89
C LEU A 452 -23.09 -4.43 11.21
N GLU A 453 -24.28 -3.80 11.19
CA GLU A 453 -25.15 -3.63 12.37
C GLU A 453 -25.47 -4.98 13.02
N ARG A 454 -25.88 -5.97 12.21
CA ARG A 454 -26.19 -7.32 12.69
C ARG A 454 -24.97 -8.04 13.27
N GLU A 455 -23.85 -8.05 12.57
CA GLU A 455 -22.67 -8.84 12.95
C GLU A 455 -21.88 -8.19 14.11
N LEU A 456 -21.98 -6.87 14.28
CA LEU A 456 -21.30 -6.14 15.35
C LEU A 456 -22.20 -5.91 16.58
N GLY A 457 -23.52 -6.01 16.43
CA GLY A 457 -24.46 -5.76 17.52
C GLY A 457 -24.50 -4.30 17.98
N VAL A 458 -24.22 -3.35 17.08
CA VAL A 458 -24.23 -1.91 17.34
C VAL A 458 -25.32 -1.23 16.53
N ASP A 459 -25.81 -0.06 16.95
CA ASP A 459 -26.77 0.69 16.13
C ASP A 459 -26.12 1.17 14.82
N MET A 460 -26.87 1.19 13.72
CA MET A 460 -26.37 1.63 12.42
C MET A 460 -25.71 3.02 12.42
N SER A 461 -26.10 3.92 13.34
CA SER A 461 -25.50 5.27 13.49
C SER A 461 -24.08 5.26 14.07
N GLU A 462 -23.65 4.16 14.70
CA GLU A 462 -22.28 4.00 15.18
C GLU A 462 -21.31 3.61 14.06
N ILE A 463 -21.83 3.02 12.97
CA ILE A 463 -21.02 2.57 11.84
C ILE A 463 -20.54 3.77 11.02
N LYS A 464 -19.21 3.86 10.87
CA LYS A 464 -18.54 4.93 10.11
C LYS A 464 -18.27 4.52 8.67
N MET A 465 -18.03 5.51 7.81
CA MET A 465 -17.54 5.29 6.45
C MET A 465 -16.06 4.86 6.47
N LYS A 466 -15.16 5.71 6.99
CA LYS A 466 -13.69 5.57 6.89
C LYS A 466 -12.88 6.10 8.08
N SER A 467 -13.47 6.94 8.92
CA SER A 467 -12.83 7.60 10.06
C SER A 467 -13.88 8.00 11.10
N GLU A 468 -13.46 8.36 12.31
CA GLU A 468 -14.36 8.72 13.41
C GLU A 468 -15.39 9.80 13.02
N ASN A 469 -14.94 10.79 12.23
CA ASN A 469 -15.74 11.93 11.79
C ASN A 469 -16.46 11.70 10.44
N SER A 470 -16.69 10.44 10.06
CA SER A 470 -17.34 10.09 8.79
C SER A 470 -18.65 9.33 9.01
N TRP A 471 -19.64 10.03 9.55
CA TRP A 471 -20.96 9.48 9.81
C TRP A 471 -21.70 9.15 8.50
N VAL A 472 -22.37 8.00 8.46
CA VAL A 472 -23.18 7.57 7.31
C VAL A 472 -24.67 7.76 7.59
N VAL A 473 -25.09 7.42 8.80
CA VAL A 473 -26.45 7.57 9.30
C VAL A 473 -26.40 8.40 10.58
N ASN A 474 -27.21 9.46 10.67
CA ASN A 474 -27.25 10.37 11.82
C ASN A 474 -28.60 10.29 12.55
N GLY A 475 -28.95 9.10 13.03
CA GLY A 475 -30.16 8.84 13.80
C GLY A 475 -31.35 8.30 12.99
N LYS A 476 -32.43 7.97 13.72
CA LYS A 476 -33.69 7.43 13.17
C LYS A 476 -34.65 8.58 12.85
N VAL A 477 -35.08 8.67 11.60
CA VAL A 477 -36.00 9.73 11.13
C VAL A 477 -37.46 9.41 11.48
N ARG A 478 -37.81 8.13 11.68
CA ARG A 478 -39.13 7.67 12.17
C ARG A 478 -38.94 6.50 13.13
N LYS A 479 -39.69 6.51 14.24
CA LYS A 479 -39.70 5.44 15.25
C LYS A 479 -40.55 4.27 14.81
#